data_AF-A0A1V5HYD0-F1
#
_entry.id   AF-A0A1V5HYD0-F1
#
_cell.length_a   1.000
_cell.length_b   1.000
_cell.length_c   1.000
_cell.angle_alpha   90.00
_cell.angle_beta   90.00
_cell.angle_gamma   90.00
#
_symmetry.space_group_name_H-M   'P 1'
#
loop_
_entity.id
_entity.type
_entity.pdbx_description
1 polymer ?
#
loop_
_entity_poly.entity_id
_entity_poly.type
_entity_poly.pdbx_seq_one_letter_code
_entity_poly.pdbx_strand_id
1 'polypeptide(L)'
;MQADLEEVLSSLVSSELALFNELALLVEKEEERVVAEDMEGLLQVLQEKQDVISRQEKIQEGWSNLASSLGLSEGRNGPAFWSDIGDMLGDGAEDLKASLSVIRDVAGKVLEQECRVQSILEKHVESLRKQMASLSRGKKALQGYSKSGGV
;
A
#
# COMPACT_ATOMS: atom_id res chain seq x y z
N MET A 1 -10.32 26.05 21.13
CA MET A 1 -9.02 25.39 21.30
C MET A 1 -9.17 23.87 21.39
N GLN A 2 -9.88 23.33 22.39
CA GLN A 2 -10.12 21.88 22.48
C GLN A 2 -11.01 21.35 21.34
N ALA A 3 -12.13 22.03 21.04
CA ALA A 3 -13.01 21.67 19.92
C ALA A 3 -12.30 21.76 18.54
N ASP A 4 -11.45 22.78 18.35
CA ASP A 4 -10.67 22.93 17.11
C ASP A 4 -9.62 21.80 16.96
N LEU A 5 -9.01 21.36 18.07
CA LEU A 5 -8.07 20.24 18.08
C LEU A 5 -8.76 18.92 17.77
N GLU A 6 -9.94 18.68 18.37
CA GLU A 6 -10.77 17.50 18.11
C GLU A 6 -11.19 17.43 16.64
N GLU A 7 -11.58 18.55 16.04
CA GLU A 7 -11.95 18.64 14.63
C GLU A 7 -10.76 18.32 13.71
N VAL A 8 -9.59 18.90 13.99
CA VAL A 8 -8.36 18.62 13.22
C VAL A 8 -7.97 17.15 13.32
N LEU A 9 -7.98 16.57 14.53
CA LEU A 9 -7.66 15.15 14.74
C LEU A 9 -8.66 14.23 14.03
N SER A 10 -9.95 14.52 14.14
CA SER A 10 -11.01 13.76 13.47
C SER A 10 -10.88 13.84 11.95
N SER A 11 -10.51 15.01 11.41
CA SER A 11 -10.25 15.19 9.98
C SER A 11 -9.05 14.37 9.50
N LEU A 12 -7.96 14.31 10.28
CA LEU A 12 -6.77 13.53 9.94
C LEU A 12 -7.06 12.04 9.99
N VAL A 13 -7.73 11.56 11.04
CA VAL A 13 -8.11 10.14 11.20
C VAL A 13 -9.06 9.70 10.09
N SER A 14 -10.10 10.47 9.80
CA SER A 14 -11.06 10.13 8.73
C SER A 14 -10.41 10.13 7.35
N SER A 15 -9.55 11.10 7.05
CA SER A 15 -8.80 11.16 5.80
C SER A 15 -7.83 9.97 5.67
N GLU A 16 -7.15 9.61 6.76
CA GLU A 16 -6.24 8.46 6.77
C GLU A 16 -6.99 7.15 6.54
N LEU A 17 -8.12 6.94 7.22
CA LEU A 17 -8.96 5.77 7.03
C LEU A 17 -9.49 5.66 5.59
N ALA A 18 -9.93 6.79 5.01
CA ALA A 18 -10.40 6.83 3.63
C ALA A 18 -9.30 6.39 2.65
N LEU A 19 -8.05 6.87 2.85
CA LEU A 19 -6.92 6.49 2.01
C LEU A 19 -6.55 5.00 2.15
N PHE A 20 -6.62 4.44 3.36
CA PHE A 20 -6.38 3.00 3.55
C PHE A 20 -7.46 2.13 2.91
N ASN A 21 -8.73 2.55 2.97
CA ASN A 21 -9.82 1.85 2.26
C ASN A 21 -9.67 1.97 0.74
N GLU A 22 -9.27 3.14 0.23
CA GLU A 22 -8.97 3.33 -1.19
C GLU A 22 -7.81 2.43 -1.63
N LEU A 23 -6.74 2.37 -0.84
CA LEU A 23 -5.61 1.48 -1.10
C LEU A 23 -6.03 0.01 -1.12
N ALA A 24 -6.88 -0.42 -0.17
CA ALA A 24 -7.41 -1.79 -0.14
C ALA A 24 -8.14 -2.17 -1.43
N LEU A 25 -9.00 -1.30 -1.94
CA LEU A 25 -9.70 -1.52 -3.22
C LEU A 25 -8.72 -1.60 -4.39
N LEU A 26 -7.64 -0.80 -4.37
CA LEU A 26 -6.61 -0.87 -5.41
C LEU A 26 -5.79 -2.16 -5.33
N VAL A 27 -5.52 -2.69 -4.14
CA VAL A 27 -4.84 -4.00 -3.99
C VAL A 27 -5.73 -5.13 -4.49
N GLU A 28 -7.04 -5.10 -4.21
CA GLU A 28 -7.99 -6.05 -4.79
C GLU A 28 -7.99 -6.02 -6.32
N LYS A 29 -8.07 -4.82 -6.90
CA LYS A 29 -7.95 -4.65 -8.35
C LYS A 29 -6.60 -5.14 -8.88
N GLU A 30 -5.51 -4.89 -8.16
CA GLU A 30 -4.19 -5.40 -8.55
C GLU A 30 -4.19 -6.92 -8.63
N GLU A 31 -4.74 -7.60 -7.62
CA GLU A 31 -4.86 -9.06 -7.60
C GLU A 31 -5.61 -9.55 -8.84
N GLU A 32 -6.74 -8.94 -9.18
CA GLU A 32 -7.52 -9.29 -10.38
C GLU A 32 -6.70 -9.13 -11.67
N ARG A 33 -5.92 -8.05 -11.81
CA ARG A 33 -5.08 -7.81 -13.00
C ARG A 33 -3.93 -8.80 -13.09
N VAL A 34 -3.28 -9.09 -11.96
CA VAL A 34 -2.20 -10.08 -11.91
C VAL A 34 -2.72 -11.47 -12.28
N VAL A 35 -3.87 -11.88 -11.75
CA VAL A 35 -4.50 -13.17 -12.06
C VAL A 35 -4.92 -13.25 -13.52
N ALA A 36 -5.40 -12.15 -14.10
CA ALA A 36 -5.78 -12.07 -15.52
C ALA A 36 -4.58 -11.96 -16.48
N GLU A 37 -3.35 -11.87 -15.97
CA GLU A 37 -2.13 -11.57 -16.74
C GLU A 37 -2.22 -10.25 -17.55
N ASP A 38 -3.06 -9.32 -17.09
CA ASP A 38 -3.30 -8.02 -17.71
C ASP A 38 -2.27 -6.99 -17.23
N MET A 39 -1.10 -6.97 -17.88
CA MET A 39 0.02 -6.10 -17.52
C MET A 39 -0.27 -4.61 -17.77
N GLU A 40 -1.10 -4.26 -18.74
CA GLU A 40 -1.47 -2.87 -19.02
C GLU A 40 -2.39 -2.33 -17.92
N GLY A 41 -3.42 -3.10 -17.56
CA GLY A 41 -4.29 -2.79 -16.43
C GLY A 41 -3.54 -2.76 -15.10
N LEU A 42 -2.55 -3.64 -14.91
CA LEU A 42 -1.69 -3.63 -13.73
C LEU A 42 -0.90 -2.31 -13.60
N LEU A 43 -0.31 -1.81 -14.69
CA LEU A 43 0.43 -0.54 -14.67
C LEU A 43 -0.45 0.65 -14.30
N GLN A 44 -1.70 0.67 -14.78
CA GLN A 44 -2.67 1.70 -14.41
C GLN A 44 -2.97 1.65 -12.90
N VAL A 45 -3.22 0.46 -12.35
CA VAL A 45 -3.48 0.29 -10.91
C VAL A 45 -2.28 0.74 -10.07
N LEU A 46 -1.05 0.39 -10.48
CA LEU A 46 0.17 0.82 -9.77
C LEU A 46 0.33 2.35 -9.77
N GLN A 47 -0.03 3.02 -10.86
CA GLN A 47 -0.02 4.48 -10.91
C GLN A 47 -1.05 5.10 -9.96
N GLU A 48 -2.27 4.56 -9.93
CA GLU A 48 -3.32 4.99 -8.97
C GLU A 48 -2.87 4.78 -7.52
N LYS A 49 -2.17 3.68 -7.21
CA LYS A 49 -1.61 3.42 -5.87
C LYS A 49 -0.54 4.44 -5.49
N GLN A 50 0.32 4.84 -6.42
CA GLN A 50 1.32 5.88 -6.16
C GLN A 50 0.67 7.21 -5.76
N ASP A 51 -0.45 7.59 -6.39
CA ASP A 51 -1.20 8.79 -6.03
C ASP A 51 -1.82 8.70 -4.62
N VAL A 52 -2.26 7.51 -4.21
CA VAL A 52 -2.74 7.26 -2.84
C VAL A 52 -1.59 7.36 -1.83
N ILE A 53 -0.44 6.74 -2.12
CA ILE A 53 0.74 6.76 -1.24
C ILE A 53 1.21 8.20 -1.03
N SER A 54 1.30 9.02 -2.08
CA SER A 54 1.67 10.42 -1.95
C SER A 54 0.66 11.26 -1.15
N ARG A 55 -0.62 10.87 -1.12
CA ARG A 55 -1.61 11.48 -0.21
C ARG A 55 -1.44 11.02 1.23
N GLN A 56 -1.08 9.75 1.46
CA GLN A 56 -0.78 9.23 2.80
C GLN A 56 0.45 9.91 3.41
N GLU A 57 1.49 10.17 2.63
CA GLU A 57 2.68 10.93 3.06
C GLU A 57 2.29 12.33 3.59
N LYS A 58 1.39 13.04 2.89
CA LYS A 58 0.89 14.35 3.35
C LYS A 58 0.11 14.27 4.66
N ILE A 59 -0.66 13.20 4.87
CA ILE A 59 -1.35 12.98 6.14
C ILE A 59 -0.33 12.72 7.27
N GLN A 60 0.74 11.98 6.99
CA GLN A 60 1.81 11.74 7.95
C GLN A 60 2.57 13.04 8.31
N GLU A 61 2.78 13.93 7.34
CA GLU A 61 3.28 15.29 7.60
C GLU A 61 2.29 16.08 8.47
N GLY A 62 0.99 15.99 8.20
CA GLY A 62 -0.07 16.60 9.01
C GLY A 62 0.00 16.16 10.47
N TRP A 63 0.14 14.85 10.72
CA TRP A 63 0.35 14.30 12.07
C TRP A 63 1.62 14.83 12.75
N SER A 64 2.71 14.95 12.00
CA SER A 64 4.00 15.44 12.52
C SER A 64 3.94 16.94 12.85
N ASN A 65 3.26 17.73 12.03
CA ASN A 65 3.02 19.15 12.26
C ASN A 65 2.13 19.39 13.48
N LEU A 66 1.10 18.55 13.67
CA LEU A 66 0.24 18.59 14.84
C LEU A 66 1.02 18.25 16.14
N ALA A 67 1.82 17.19 16.11
CA ALA A 67 2.65 16.84 17.27
C ALA A 67 3.60 17.99 17.65
N SER A 68 4.22 18.60 16.64
CA SER A 68 5.14 19.72 16.83
C SER A 68 4.44 20.98 17.36
N SER A 69 3.23 21.30 16.88
CA SER A 69 2.48 22.49 17.31
C SER A 69 1.96 22.36 18.74
N LEU A 70 1.68 21.14 19.19
CA LEU A 70 1.29 20.82 20.56
C LEU A 70 2.50 20.64 21.49
N GLY A 71 3.72 20.70 20.97
CA GLY A 71 4.95 20.51 21.76
C GLY A 71 5.18 19.08 22.23
N LEU A 72 4.58 18.10 21.55
CA LEU A 72 4.72 16.68 21.88
C LEU A 72 6.11 16.18 21.45
N SER A 73 6.73 15.36 22.29
CA SER A 73 8.06 14.79 22.06
C SER A 73 8.06 13.65 21.04
N GLU A 74 6.91 13.04 20.81
CA GLU A 74 6.72 11.89 19.93
C GLU A 74 5.61 12.15 18.91
N GLY A 75 5.73 11.54 17.73
CA GLY A 75 4.66 11.52 16.73
C GLY A 75 3.59 10.49 17.07
N ARG A 76 2.53 10.43 16.24
CA ARG A 76 1.35 9.56 16.39
C ARG A 76 1.61 8.09 16.78
N ASN A 77 2.75 7.54 16.38
CA ASN A 77 3.12 6.14 16.62
C ASN A 77 3.80 5.92 17.99
N GLY A 78 4.13 7.00 18.72
CA GLY A 78 4.73 6.95 20.04
C GLY A 78 3.69 6.68 21.14
N PRO A 79 4.03 5.92 22.19
CA PRO A 79 3.13 5.63 23.29
C PRO A 79 2.73 6.89 24.08
N ALA A 80 3.59 7.92 24.15
CA ALA A 80 3.29 9.14 24.90
C ALA A 80 2.25 10.02 24.18
N PHE A 81 2.25 10.04 22.84
CA PHE A 81 1.38 10.89 22.03
C PHE A 81 -0.10 10.77 22.42
N TRP A 82 -0.63 9.55 22.51
CA TRP A 82 -2.05 9.34 22.84
C TRP A 82 -2.38 9.50 24.32
N SER A 83 -1.38 9.47 25.20
CA SER A 83 -1.54 9.84 26.60
C SER A 83 -1.72 11.36 26.70
N ASP A 84 -0.81 12.11 26.07
CA ASP A 84 -0.81 13.58 26.10
C ASP A 84 -2.07 14.15 25.41
N ILE A 85 -2.49 13.54 24.30
CA ILE A 85 -3.76 13.87 23.62
C ILE A 85 -4.96 13.55 24.51
N GLY A 86 -4.93 12.43 25.26
CA GLY A 86 -5.98 12.06 26.21
C GLY A 86 -6.14 13.08 27.33
N ASP A 87 -5.03 13.59 27.87
CA ASP A 87 -5.04 14.63 28.89
C ASP A 87 -5.60 15.97 28.38
N MET A 88 -5.49 16.24 27.06
CA MET A 88 -6.02 17.46 26.42
C MET A 88 -7.48 17.35 25.99
N LEU A 89 -7.93 16.17 25.53
CA LEU A 89 -9.25 15.96 24.94
C LEU A 89 -10.26 15.26 25.86
N GLY A 90 -9.82 14.57 26.91
CA GLY A 90 -10.69 13.76 27.75
C GLY A 90 -11.32 12.61 26.96
N ASP A 91 -12.64 12.41 27.12
CA ASP A 91 -13.36 11.27 26.55
C ASP A 91 -13.28 11.16 25.02
N GLY A 92 -13.13 12.28 24.29
CA GLY A 92 -13.00 12.28 22.82
C GLY A 92 -11.73 11.60 22.29
N ALA A 93 -10.72 11.41 23.15
CA ALA A 93 -9.50 10.70 22.77
C ALA A 93 -9.72 9.18 22.61
N GLU A 94 -10.70 8.59 23.30
CA GLU A 94 -10.98 7.16 23.21
C GLU A 94 -11.64 6.78 21.87
N ASP A 95 -12.54 7.61 21.36
CA ASP A 95 -13.15 7.43 20.03
C ASP A 95 -12.11 7.53 18.90
N LEU A 96 -11.15 8.45 19.04
CA LEU A 96 -10.01 8.58 18.13
C LEU A 96 -9.09 7.36 18.20
N LYS A 97 -8.78 6.85 19.40
CA LYS A 97 -8.01 5.61 19.58
C LYS A 97 -8.68 4.41 18.93
N ALA A 98 -9.99 4.26 19.10
CA ALA A 98 -10.76 3.18 18.48
C ALA A 98 -10.66 3.27 16.94
N SER A 99 -10.80 4.46 16.38
CA SER A 99 -10.69 4.70 14.93
C SER A 99 -9.29 4.36 14.38
N LEU A 100 -8.23 4.60 15.14
CA LEU A 100 -6.87 4.20 14.75
C LEU A 100 -6.64 2.70 14.81
N SER A 101 -7.28 2.00 15.75
CA SER A 101 -7.26 0.54 15.78
C SER A 101 -7.84 -0.01 14.47
N VAL A 102 -8.95 0.56 14.02
CA VAL A 102 -9.55 0.21 12.72
C VAL A 102 -8.59 0.48 11.57
N ILE A 103 -7.93 1.65 11.55
CA ILE A 103 -6.92 1.97 10.52
C ILE A 103 -5.79 0.93 10.51
N ARG A 104 -5.28 0.56 11.68
CA ARG A 104 -4.21 -0.45 11.80
C ARG A 104 -4.66 -1.82 11.30
N ASP A 105 -5.89 -2.22 11.61
CA ASP A 105 -6.45 -3.48 11.13
C ASP A 105 -6.61 -3.50 9.61
N VAL A 106 -7.08 -2.40 9.02
CA VAL A 106 -7.18 -2.26 7.55
C VAL A 106 -5.79 -2.28 6.92
N ALA A 107 -4.84 -1.51 7.46
CA ALA A 107 -3.47 -1.49 6.97
C ALA A 107 -2.80 -2.87 7.02
N GLY A 108 -3.04 -3.62 8.10
CA GLY A 108 -2.55 -5.00 8.25
C GLY A 108 -3.10 -5.93 7.17
N LYS A 109 -4.42 -5.87 6.91
CA LYS A 109 -5.05 -6.66 5.84
C LYS A 109 -4.54 -6.29 4.45
N VAL A 110 -4.37 -5.00 4.18
CA VAL A 110 -3.79 -4.50 2.93
C VAL A 110 -2.39 -5.07 2.73
N LEU A 111 -1.54 -5.03 3.75
CA LEU A 111 -0.18 -5.55 3.67
C LEU A 111 -0.14 -7.06 3.41
N GLU A 112 -1.00 -7.83 4.09
CA GLU A 112 -1.11 -9.27 3.84
C GLU A 112 -1.53 -9.58 2.39
N GLN A 113 -2.46 -8.79 1.85
CA GLN A 113 -2.91 -8.95 0.48
C GLN A 113 -1.83 -8.56 -0.53
N GLU A 114 -1.09 -7.48 -0.30
CA GLU A 114 0.07 -7.08 -1.11
C GLU A 114 1.10 -8.20 -1.21
N CYS A 115 1.48 -8.79 -0.07
CA CYS A 115 2.42 -9.91 -0.05
C CYS A 115 1.93 -11.10 -0.89
N ARG A 116 0.62 -11.36 -0.88
CA ARG A 116 0.00 -12.40 -1.70
C ARG A 116 0.05 -12.05 -3.19
N VAL A 117 -0.34 -10.83 -3.57
CA VAL A 117 -0.31 -10.36 -4.96
C VAL A 117 1.11 -10.41 -5.52
N GLN A 118 2.10 -9.91 -4.77
CA GLN A 118 3.51 -9.98 -5.11
C GLN A 118 3.96 -11.43 -5.37
N SER A 119 3.56 -12.37 -4.50
CA SER A 119 3.90 -13.79 -4.66
C SER A 119 3.34 -14.41 -5.94
N ILE A 120 2.17 -13.95 -6.41
CA ILE A 120 1.58 -14.41 -7.67
C ILE A 120 2.35 -13.82 -8.85
N LEU A 121 2.64 -12.51 -8.81
CA LEU A 121 3.41 -11.82 -9.83
C LEU A 121 4.79 -12.46 -10.03
N GLU A 122 5.49 -12.77 -8.94
CA GLU A 122 6.81 -13.43 -8.97
C GLU A 122 6.75 -14.79 -9.68
N LYS A 123 5.70 -15.59 -9.43
CA LYS A 123 5.48 -16.87 -10.12
C LYS A 123 5.24 -16.67 -11.62
N HIS A 124 4.46 -15.66 -12.01
CA HIS A 124 4.22 -15.35 -13.42
C HIS A 124 5.52 -14.95 -14.12
N VAL A 125 6.35 -14.11 -13.50
CA VAL A 125 7.67 -13.72 -14.02
C VAL A 125 8.60 -14.93 -14.15
N GLU A 126 8.62 -15.84 -13.18
CA GLU A 126 9.42 -17.07 -13.25
C GLU A 126 8.98 -17.97 -14.41
N SER A 127 7.65 -18.12 -14.61
CA SER A 127 7.07 -18.88 -15.71
C SER A 127 7.49 -18.31 -17.07
N LEU A 128 7.36 -16.98 -17.25
CA LEU A 128 7.79 -16.30 -18.48
C LEU A 128 9.29 -16.50 -18.75
N ARG A 129 10.14 -16.40 -17.72
CA ARG A 129 11.58 -16.67 -17.84
C ARG A 129 11.86 -18.11 -18.32
N LYS A 130 11.14 -19.10 -17.79
CA LYS A 130 11.25 -20.50 -18.23
C LYS A 130 10.84 -20.67 -19.69
N GLN A 131 9.73 -20.05 -20.10
CA GLN A 131 9.24 -20.08 -21.48
C GLN A 131 10.23 -19.44 -22.46
N MET A 132 10.81 -18.28 -22.11
CA MET A 132 11.87 -17.65 -22.92
C MET A 132 13.13 -18.53 -23.01
N ALA A 133 13.51 -19.18 -21.92
CA ALA A 133 14.64 -20.12 -21.92
C ALA A 133 14.39 -21.36 -22.77
N SER A 134 13.14 -21.86 -22.87
CA SER A 134 12.80 -22.93 -23.81
C SER A 134 12.74 -22.46 -25.26
N LEU A 135 12.19 -21.27 -25.52
CA LEU A 135 12.13 -20.67 -26.86
C LEU A 135 13.52 -20.41 -27.44
N SER A 136 14.44 -19.87 -26.64
CA SER A 136 15.82 -19.64 -27.06
C SER A 136 16.57 -20.96 -27.34
N ARG A 137 16.33 -22.02 -26.54
CA ARG A 137 16.85 -23.37 -26.80
C ARG A 137 16.27 -23.97 -28.08
N GLY A 138 14.95 -23.87 -28.29
CA GLY A 138 14.27 -24.33 -29.49
C GLY A 138 14.78 -23.62 -30.75
N LYS A 139 14.94 -22.29 -30.70
CA LYS A 139 15.51 -21.48 -31.79
C LYS A 139 16.94 -21.88 -32.13
N LYS A 140 17.78 -22.15 -31.12
CA LYS A 140 19.15 -22.66 -31.32
C LYS A 140 19.17 -24.05 -31.94
N ALA A 141 18.29 -24.95 -31.50
CA ALA A 141 18.15 -26.28 -32.08
C ALA A 141 17.75 -26.22 -33.55
N LEU A 142 16.72 -25.42 -33.90
CA LEU A 142 16.25 -25.21 -35.27
C LEU A 142 17.35 -24.62 -36.18
N GLN A 143 18.12 -23.63 -35.71
CA GLN A 143 19.27 -23.10 -36.45
C GLN A 143 20.40 -24.13 -36.62
N GLY A 144 20.59 -25.03 -35.64
CA GLY A 144 21.53 -26.15 -35.76
C GLY A 144 21.13 -27.12 -36.86
N TYR A 145 19.86 -27.50 -36.93
CA TYR A 145 19.32 -28.37 -37.98
C TYR A 145 19.35 -27.73 -39.36
N SER A 146 19.05 -26.43 -39.50
CA SER A 146 19.19 -25.73 -40.78
C SER A 146 20.63 -25.63 -41.29
N LYS A 147 21.64 -25.65 -40.39
CA LYS A 147 23.05 -25.68 -40.79
C LYS A 147 23.56 -27.09 -41.10
N SER A 148 23.00 -28.14 -40.49
CA SER A 148 23.40 -29.53 -40.73
C SER A 148 22.58 -30.25 -41.81
N GLY A 149 21.44 -29.69 -42.23
CA GLY A 149 20.53 -30.29 -43.22
C GLY A 149 20.64 -29.70 -44.64
N GLY A 150 21.61 -28.84 -44.92
CA GLY A 150 21.88 -28.35 -46.27
C GLY A 150 22.64 -29.38 -47.09
N VAL A 151 21.90 -30.22 -47.83
CA VAL A 151 22.37 -30.96 -49.01
C VAL A 151 22.17 -30.08 -50.24
#